data_AF-A0A2D6TT79-F1
#
_entry.id   AF-A0A2D6TT79-F1
#
_cell.length_a   1.000
_cell.length_b   1.000
_cell.length_c   1.000
_cell.angle_alpha   90.00
_cell.angle_beta   90.00
_cell.angle_gamma   90.00
#
_symmetry.space_group_name_H-M   'P 1'
#
loop_
_entity.id
_entity.type
_entity.pdbx_description
1 polymer ?
#
loop_
_entity_poly.entity_id
_entity_poly.type
_entity_poly.pdbx_seq_one_letter_code
_entity_poly.pdbx_strand_id
1 'polypeptide(L)'
;MDFSGSLLRERFDVYEKDGDELKGDPLTAMSNRMVVPLLDHSGKVGERFVIRGKYMHSCIRLAARIIHTFMDQGPILVRDNDPFDWENAWLRLIEDHDQKYHPDLWVAIYANGKLIYEYGEHHMFFDVIEQCDHKQQDNYDAAIKYTEKIFEQYGKKISIKHDSSVALVVNLKDNEGRCGVVLRGADKTTTFNYRVAQKGKNGDDVFLPQLIGSAGAFLEGIQLSFFIGMANEKLRQEVIPRVSPEEKEARSSRTRLAKMNAQINALEQNYDVRYRPEKPIFSEMVIAAEELMAKILEQKRMEEAAEDEVWIDDTLEEEQKSE
;
A
#
# COMPACT_ATOMS: atom_id res chain seq x y z
N MET A 1 2.61 -14.88 21.44
CA MET A 1 3.35 -15.03 20.18
C MET A 1 4.09 -13.74 19.91
N ASP A 2 5.39 -13.81 19.65
CA ASP A 2 6.16 -12.65 19.21
C ASP A 2 6.02 -12.51 17.69
N PHE A 3 5.96 -11.27 17.20
CA PHE A 3 5.87 -10.99 15.78
C PHE A 3 6.62 -9.70 15.45
N SER A 4 7.31 -9.70 14.31
CA SER A 4 7.88 -8.50 13.71
C SER A 4 7.67 -8.56 12.21
N GLY A 5 7.14 -7.49 11.64
CA GLY A 5 6.86 -7.39 10.22
C GLY A 5 6.90 -5.95 9.74
N SER A 6 7.17 -5.76 8.46
CA SER A 6 7.10 -4.46 7.81
C SER A 6 6.41 -4.56 6.46
N LEU A 7 5.74 -3.48 6.09
CA LEU A 7 5.22 -3.24 4.75
C LEU A 7 6.13 -2.22 4.08
N LEU A 8 6.65 -2.58 2.92
CA LEU A 8 7.48 -1.73 2.08
C LEU A 8 6.67 -1.28 0.86
N ARG A 9 6.84 -0.02 0.46
CA ARG A 9 6.51 0.48 -0.88
C ARG A 9 7.76 0.38 -1.72
N GLU A 10 7.67 -0.32 -2.84
CA GLU A 10 8.81 -0.60 -3.70
C GLU A 10 8.54 -0.11 -5.12
N ARG A 11 9.58 0.46 -5.73
CA ARG A 11 9.64 0.79 -7.15
C ARG A 11 10.91 0.19 -7.73
N PHE A 12 10.75 -0.52 -8.85
CA PHE A 12 11.84 -1.05 -9.65
C PHE A 12 11.81 -0.37 -11.00
N ASP A 13 12.91 0.27 -11.39
CA ASP A 13 13.13 0.77 -12.74
C ASP A 13 14.17 -0.14 -13.40
N VAL A 14 13.73 -0.96 -14.35
CA VAL A 14 14.59 -1.93 -15.06
C VAL A 14 14.98 -1.35 -16.42
N TYR A 15 16.26 -1.08 -16.60
CA TYR A 15 16.85 -0.54 -17.82
C TYR A 15 17.56 -1.62 -18.60
N GLU A 16 17.52 -1.58 -19.92
CA GLU A 16 18.46 -2.32 -20.75
C GLU A 16 19.83 -1.61 -20.76
N LYS A 17 20.91 -2.38 -20.87
CA LYS A 17 22.28 -1.87 -20.98
C LYS A 17 22.89 -2.17 -22.34
N ASP A 18 23.65 -1.22 -22.85
CA ASP A 18 24.65 -1.44 -23.90
C ASP A 18 26.02 -0.94 -23.44
N GLY A 19 26.93 -1.86 -23.17
CA GLY A 19 28.14 -1.55 -22.39
C GLY A 19 27.77 -1.02 -21.00
N ASP A 20 28.23 0.19 -20.70
CA ASP A 20 27.96 0.91 -19.43
C ASP A 20 26.80 1.92 -19.53
N GLU A 21 26.21 2.11 -20.72
CA GLU A 21 25.12 3.06 -20.93
C GLU A 21 23.75 2.40 -20.72
N LEU A 22 22.83 3.14 -20.05
CA LEU A 22 21.44 2.77 -19.90
C LEU A 22 20.66 3.21 -21.14
N LYS A 23 19.84 2.32 -21.73
CA LYS A 23 19.06 2.59 -22.94
C LYS A 23 17.56 2.68 -22.66
N GLY A 24 16.93 3.61 -23.37
CA GLY A 24 15.48 3.75 -23.45
C GLY A 24 14.82 4.13 -22.12
N ASP A 25 13.48 4.08 -22.14
CA ASP A 25 12.67 4.25 -20.95
C ASP A 25 12.71 2.98 -20.10
N PRO A 26 12.79 3.10 -18.76
CA PRO A 26 12.80 1.93 -17.90
C PRO A 26 11.45 1.24 -17.87
N LEU A 27 11.49 -0.08 -17.81
CA LEU A 27 10.35 -0.86 -17.36
C LEU A 27 10.15 -0.60 -15.87
N THR A 28 9.10 0.15 -15.53
CA THR A 28 8.79 0.55 -14.16
C THR A 28 7.78 -0.40 -13.53
N ALA A 29 8.15 -1.08 -12.45
CA ALA A 29 7.28 -1.96 -11.67
C ALA A 29 7.17 -1.47 -10.23
N MET A 30 5.95 -1.14 -9.79
CA MET A 30 5.67 -0.69 -8.43
C MET A 30 4.84 -1.73 -7.67
N SER A 31 5.13 -1.92 -6.39
CA SER A 31 4.35 -2.81 -5.53
C SER A 31 4.47 -2.45 -4.06
N ASN A 32 3.55 -2.97 -3.26
CA ASN A 32 3.72 -3.02 -1.81
C ASN A 32 4.10 -4.45 -1.44
N ARG A 33 5.07 -4.62 -0.54
CA ARG A 33 5.59 -5.93 -0.12
C ARG A 33 5.52 -6.07 1.39
N MET A 34 4.84 -7.12 1.88
CA MET A 34 4.81 -7.49 3.29
C MET A 34 5.34 -8.90 3.47
N VAL A 35 6.34 -9.04 4.34
CA VAL A 35 6.84 -10.35 4.78
C VAL A 35 6.12 -10.75 6.05
N VAL A 36 5.59 -11.97 6.07
CA VAL A 36 4.81 -12.54 7.18
C VAL A 36 5.51 -13.80 7.68
N PRO A 37 6.41 -13.67 8.68
CA PRO A 37 6.99 -14.82 9.37
C PRO A 37 6.00 -15.36 10.40
N LEU A 38 5.66 -16.64 10.31
CA LEU A 38 4.76 -17.33 11.23
C LEU A 38 5.59 -18.26 12.11
N LEU A 39 5.62 -17.97 13.41
CA LEU A 39 6.39 -18.73 14.38
C LEU A 39 5.61 -19.98 14.83
N ASP A 40 6.29 -21.11 14.89
CA ASP A 40 5.81 -22.34 15.51
C ASP A 40 5.84 -22.26 17.05
N HIS A 41 5.37 -23.32 17.70
CA HIS A 41 5.35 -23.42 19.18
C HIS A 41 6.75 -23.34 19.83
N SER A 42 7.82 -23.57 19.06
CA SER A 42 9.21 -23.46 19.52
C SER A 42 9.79 -22.06 19.33
N GLY A 43 9.02 -21.12 18.76
CA GLY A 43 9.47 -19.77 18.44
C GLY A 43 10.34 -19.71 17.18
N LYS A 44 10.43 -20.79 16.40
CA LYS A 44 11.10 -20.81 15.10
C LYS A 44 10.12 -20.46 14.00
N VAL A 45 10.60 -19.87 12.91
CA VAL A 45 9.75 -19.63 11.74
C VAL A 45 9.35 -20.98 11.15
N GLY A 46 8.06 -21.32 11.29
CA GLY A 46 7.47 -22.52 10.71
C GLY A 46 7.06 -22.30 9.25
N GLU A 47 6.42 -21.17 8.98
CA GLU A 47 6.05 -20.75 7.62
C GLU A 47 6.39 -19.28 7.39
N ARG A 48 6.70 -18.95 6.14
CA ARG A 48 7.00 -17.58 5.72
C ARG A 48 6.25 -17.31 4.43
N PHE A 49 5.46 -16.25 4.45
CA PHE A 49 4.78 -15.75 3.27
C PHE A 49 5.33 -14.38 2.90
N VAL A 50 5.43 -14.13 1.60
CA VAL A 50 5.62 -12.78 1.07
C VAL A 50 4.35 -12.40 0.32
N ILE A 51 3.75 -11.29 0.70
CA ILE A 51 2.54 -10.77 0.07
C ILE A 51 2.93 -9.52 -0.69
N ARG A 52 2.68 -9.53 -2.00
CA ARG A 52 2.78 -8.35 -2.85
C ARG A 52 1.41 -7.92 -3.32
N GLY A 53 1.18 -6.62 -3.45
CA GLY A 53 -0.09 -6.13 -3.96
C GLY A 53 -0.06 -4.66 -4.35
N LYS A 54 -1.09 -4.26 -5.12
CA LYS A 54 -1.27 -2.88 -5.56
C LYS A 54 -1.50 -1.89 -4.42
N TYR A 55 -2.27 -2.31 -3.41
CA TYR A 55 -2.64 -1.46 -2.29
C TYR A 55 -2.06 -1.98 -0.96
N MET A 56 -1.56 -1.03 -0.16
CA MET A 56 -0.96 -1.30 1.15
C MET A 56 -1.93 -2.02 2.10
N HIS A 57 -3.15 -1.49 2.22
CA HIS A 57 -4.16 -2.01 3.13
C HIS A 57 -4.60 -3.44 2.77
N SER A 58 -4.64 -3.79 1.48
CA SER A 58 -4.99 -5.13 1.01
C SER A 58 -3.92 -6.16 1.39
N CYS A 59 -2.63 -5.79 1.25
CA CYS A 59 -1.52 -6.65 1.69
C CYS A 59 -1.61 -6.93 3.19
N ILE A 60 -1.89 -5.91 3.99
CA ILE A 60 -1.98 -6.00 5.45
C ILE A 60 -3.17 -6.85 5.89
N ARG A 61 -4.34 -6.66 5.26
CA ARG A 61 -5.53 -7.47 5.58
C ARG A 61 -5.33 -8.93 5.25
N LEU A 62 -4.69 -9.21 4.12
CA LEU A 62 -4.37 -10.58 3.74
C LEU A 62 -3.36 -11.19 4.70
N ALA A 63 -2.34 -10.42 5.13
CA ALA A 63 -1.43 -10.83 6.19
C ALA A 63 -2.19 -11.16 7.49
N ALA A 64 -3.10 -10.28 7.93
CA ALA A 64 -3.91 -10.53 9.12
C ALA A 64 -4.75 -11.79 9.00
N ARG A 65 -5.32 -12.06 7.81
CA ARG A 65 -6.11 -13.28 7.53
C ARG A 65 -5.25 -14.54 7.59
N ILE A 66 -4.08 -14.52 6.95
CA ILE A 66 -3.11 -15.64 6.97
C ILE A 66 -2.66 -15.92 8.40
N ILE A 67 -2.27 -14.88 9.15
CA ILE A 67 -1.86 -15.00 10.56
C ILE A 67 -3.00 -15.58 11.41
N HIS A 68 -4.22 -15.06 11.24
CA HIS A 68 -5.39 -15.58 11.96
C HIS A 68 -5.59 -17.07 11.69
N THR A 69 -5.58 -17.48 10.42
CA THR A 69 -5.75 -18.88 10.06
C THR A 69 -4.63 -19.76 10.59
N PHE A 70 -3.39 -19.27 10.58
CA PHE A 70 -2.27 -20.02 11.15
C PHE A 70 -2.39 -20.17 12.67
N MET A 71 -2.78 -19.11 13.37
CA MET A 71 -2.96 -19.14 14.83
C MET A 71 -4.12 -20.06 15.25
N ASP A 72 -5.20 -20.09 14.46
CA ASP A 72 -6.42 -20.87 14.76
C ASP A 72 -6.29 -22.34 14.36
N GLN A 73 -5.68 -22.62 13.21
CA GLN A 73 -5.71 -23.94 12.56
C GLN A 73 -4.32 -24.54 12.32
N GLY A 74 -3.24 -23.84 12.68
CA GLY A 74 -1.86 -24.30 12.50
C GLY A 74 -1.30 -24.05 11.08
N PRO A 75 -0.18 -24.71 10.71
CA PRO A 75 0.49 -24.53 9.42
C PRO A 75 -0.45 -24.63 8.20
N ILE A 76 -0.30 -23.72 7.24
CA ILE A 76 -1.16 -23.55 6.07
C ILE A 76 -0.69 -24.40 4.88
N LEU A 77 0.62 -24.49 4.64
CA LEU A 77 1.20 -25.07 3.42
C LEU A 77 1.13 -26.60 3.36
N VAL A 78 0.94 -27.26 4.50
CA VAL A 78 1.01 -28.73 4.64
C VAL A 78 -0.37 -29.40 4.78
N ARG A 79 -1.45 -28.67 4.49
CA ARG A 79 -2.82 -29.18 4.65
C ARG A 79 -3.29 -29.92 3.40
N ASP A 80 -3.09 -31.23 3.39
CA ASP A 80 -3.49 -32.06 2.23
C ASP A 80 -5.01 -32.26 2.12
N ASN A 81 -5.70 -32.42 3.25
CA ASN A 81 -7.13 -32.78 3.28
C ASN A 81 -8.09 -31.58 3.32
N ASP A 82 -7.60 -30.40 3.69
CA ASP A 82 -8.37 -29.15 3.75
C ASP A 82 -7.45 -27.98 3.35
N PRO A 83 -7.12 -27.84 2.06
CA PRO A 83 -6.25 -26.79 1.58
C PRO A 83 -6.83 -25.40 1.89
N PHE A 84 -5.96 -24.45 2.18
CA PHE A 84 -6.40 -23.08 2.40
C PHE A 84 -6.95 -22.47 1.11
N ASP A 85 -8.22 -22.06 1.15
CA ASP A 85 -8.91 -21.40 0.05
C ASP A 85 -8.43 -19.94 -0.08
N TRP A 86 -7.34 -19.76 -0.81
CA TRP A 86 -6.71 -18.46 -1.06
C TRP A 86 -7.65 -17.49 -1.77
N GLU A 87 -8.42 -17.98 -2.74
CA GLU A 87 -9.33 -17.16 -3.52
C GLU A 87 -10.46 -16.62 -2.65
N ASN A 88 -11.10 -17.49 -1.87
CA ASN A 88 -12.14 -17.07 -0.94
C ASN A 88 -11.59 -16.14 0.15
N ALA A 89 -10.39 -16.43 0.67
CA ALA A 89 -9.72 -15.56 1.62
C ALA A 89 -9.49 -14.16 1.05
N TRP A 90 -9.11 -14.05 -0.22
CA TRP A 90 -8.94 -12.78 -0.91
C TRP A 90 -10.27 -12.08 -1.18
N LEU A 91 -11.22 -12.75 -1.84
CA LEU A 91 -12.52 -12.19 -2.24
C LEU A 91 -13.33 -11.67 -1.05
N ARG A 92 -13.17 -12.28 0.14
CA ARG A 92 -13.81 -11.79 1.38
C ARG A 92 -13.17 -10.52 1.95
N LEU A 93 -11.94 -10.20 1.57
CA LEU A 93 -11.23 -9.00 2.01
C LEU A 93 -11.49 -7.80 1.10
N ILE A 94 -11.62 -8.04 -0.20
CA ILE A 94 -11.88 -7.01 -1.19
C ILE A 94 -13.38 -6.71 -1.23
N GLU A 95 -13.77 -5.57 -0.67
CA GLU A 95 -15.17 -5.17 -0.64
C GLU A 95 -15.66 -4.70 -2.02
N ASP A 96 -16.98 -4.62 -2.18
CA ASP A 96 -17.66 -4.10 -3.37
C ASP A 96 -17.11 -2.74 -3.83
N HIS A 97 -16.57 -1.92 -2.90
CA HIS A 97 -15.93 -0.65 -3.25
C HIS A 97 -14.69 -0.86 -4.14
N ASP A 98 -13.71 -1.65 -3.67
CA ASP A 98 -12.45 -1.87 -4.38
C ASP A 98 -12.70 -2.61 -5.70
N GLN A 99 -13.58 -3.63 -5.68
CA GLN A 99 -13.94 -4.38 -6.89
C GLN A 99 -14.55 -3.49 -7.97
N LYS A 100 -15.36 -2.51 -7.57
CA LYS A 100 -16.07 -1.64 -8.51
C LYS A 100 -15.20 -0.51 -9.05
N TYR A 101 -14.41 0.11 -8.19
CA TYR A 101 -13.70 1.35 -8.55
C TYR A 101 -12.22 1.12 -8.88
N HIS A 102 -11.63 0.00 -8.43
CA HIS A 102 -10.21 -0.33 -8.68
C HIS A 102 -10.09 -1.67 -9.44
N PRO A 103 -10.51 -1.73 -10.72
CA PRO A 103 -10.57 -2.97 -11.49
C PRO A 103 -9.19 -3.59 -11.79
N ASP A 104 -8.13 -2.80 -11.69
CA ASP A 104 -6.72 -3.21 -11.85
C ASP A 104 -6.06 -3.62 -10.52
N LEU A 105 -6.89 -3.89 -9.50
CA LEU A 105 -6.48 -4.54 -8.27
C LEU A 105 -5.74 -5.84 -8.56
N TRP A 106 -4.60 -6.04 -7.90
CA TRP A 106 -3.87 -7.30 -7.93
C TRP A 106 -3.22 -7.63 -6.59
N VAL A 107 -2.99 -8.93 -6.36
CA VAL A 107 -2.21 -9.48 -5.26
C VAL A 107 -1.46 -10.73 -5.72
N ALA A 108 -0.26 -10.94 -5.18
CA ALA A 108 0.54 -12.13 -5.40
C ALA A 108 1.12 -12.61 -4.06
N ILE A 109 0.94 -13.89 -3.77
CA ILE A 109 1.41 -14.51 -2.53
C ILE A 109 2.50 -15.51 -2.89
N TYR A 110 3.63 -15.41 -2.20
CA TYR A 110 4.78 -16.26 -2.41
C TYR A 110 5.11 -17.04 -1.14
N ALA A 111 5.51 -18.30 -1.30
CA ALA A 111 6.12 -19.11 -0.26
C ALA A 111 7.33 -19.84 -0.84
N ASN A 112 8.45 -19.83 -0.11
CA ASN A 112 9.71 -20.44 -0.57
C ASN A 112 10.13 -19.97 -1.97
N GLY A 113 9.96 -18.67 -2.24
CA GLY A 113 10.25 -18.04 -3.53
C GLY A 113 9.29 -18.42 -4.66
N LYS A 114 8.26 -19.25 -4.43
CA LYS A 114 7.30 -19.65 -5.46
C LYS A 114 5.99 -18.90 -5.28
N LEU A 115 5.40 -18.47 -6.39
CA LEU A 115 4.02 -17.98 -6.42
C LEU A 115 3.07 -19.13 -6.06
N ILE A 116 2.27 -18.94 -5.01
CA ILE A 116 1.29 -19.93 -4.54
C ILE A 116 -0.16 -19.50 -4.79
N TYR A 117 -0.39 -18.21 -4.99
CA TYR A 117 -1.68 -17.64 -5.34
C TYR A 117 -1.48 -16.26 -5.95
N GLU A 118 -2.30 -15.91 -6.93
CA GLU A 118 -2.39 -14.59 -7.54
C GLU A 118 -3.85 -14.23 -7.83
N TYR A 119 -4.12 -12.93 -7.88
CA TYR A 119 -5.36 -12.36 -8.41
C TYR A 119 -5.02 -11.08 -9.16
N GLY A 120 -5.70 -10.85 -10.29
CA GLY A 120 -5.43 -9.71 -11.17
C GLY A 120 -4.10 -9.85 -11.91
N GLU A 121 -3.66 -8.77 -12.56
CA GLU A 121 -2.43 -8.77 -13.35
C GLU A 121 -1.32 -8.00 -12.60
N HIS A 122 -0.24 -8.69 -12.24
CA HIS A 122 0.97 -8.08 -11.70
C HIS A 122 2.15 -8.25 -12.64
N HIS A 123 3.18 -7.45 -12.43
CA HIS A 123 4.37 -7.50 -13.27
C HIS A 123 5.22 -8.74 -12.94
N MET A 124 5.46 -9.62 -13.93
CA MET A 124 6.21 -10.89 -13.77
C MET A 124 7.62 -10.76 -13.17
N PHE A 125 8.23 -9.56 -13.24
CA PHE A 125 9.47 -9.24 -12.52
C PHE A 125 9.39 -9.57 -11.02
N PHE A 126 8.21 -9.42 -10.40
CA PHE A 126 8.00 -9.76 -9.00
C PHE A 126 8.21 -11.26 -8.73
N ASP A 127 7.79 -12.13 -9.64
CA ASP A 127 8.01 -13.57 -9.50
C ASP A 127 9.50 -13.90 -9.53
N VAL A 128 10.25 -13.23 -10.41
CA VAL A 128 11.69 -13.43 -10.55
C VAL A 128 12.44 -12.94 -9.31
N ILE A 129 12.14 -11.74 -8.82
CA ILE A 129 12.86 -11.18 -7.67
C ILE A 129 12.57 -11.94 -6.38
N GLU A 130 11.34 -12.45 -6.18
CA GLU A 130 11.03 -13.27 -4.99
C GLU A 130 11.69 -14.65 -5.03
N GLN A 131 11.81 -15.25 -6.23
CA GLN A 131 12.64 -16.46 -6.40
C GLN A 131 14.11 -16.20 -6.06
N CYS A 132 14.63 -15.02 -6.44
CA CYS A 132 16.00 -14.63 -6.15
C CYS A 132 16.21 -14.32 -4.66
N ASP A 133 15.27 -13.63 -4.01
CA ASP A 133 15.31 -13.32 -2.58
C ASP A 133 15.36 -14.58 -1.73
N HIS A 134 14.52 -15.57 -2.08
CA HIS A 134 14.54 -16.87 -1.42
C HIS A 134 15.89 -17.58 -1.56
N LYS A 135 16.51 -17.55 -2.75
CA LYS A 135 17.85 -18.14 -2.99
C LYS A 135 18.97 -17.39 -2.25
N GLN A 136 18.82 -16.09 -2.04
CA GLN A 136 19.79 -15.24 -1.35
C GLN A 136 19.52 -15.11 0.16
N GLN A 137 18.69 -15.99 0.73
CA GLN A 137 18.40 -16.04 2.16
C GLN A 137 17.90 -14.70 2.72
N ASP A 138 16.94 -14.08 2.02
CA ASP A 138 16.29 -12.82 2.40
C ASP A 138 17.21 -11.58 2.40
N ASN A 139 18.34 -11.65 1.70
CA ASN A 139 19.16 -10.49 1.40
C ASN A 139 18.68 -9.85 0.09
N TYR A 140 17.75 -8.92 0.21
CA TYR A 140 17.07 -8.30 -0.93
C TYR A 140 18.04 -7.52 -1.85
N ASP A 141 19.03 -6.83 -1.30
CA ASP A 141 20.08 -6.14 -2.08
C ASP A 141 20.92 -7.13 -2.89
N ALA A 142 21.24 -8.29 -2.30
CA ALA A 142 21.92 -9.37 -3.00
C ALA A 142 21.00 -10.02 -4.05
N ALA A 143 19.70 -10.14 -3.77
CA ALA A 143 18.70 -10.68 -4.68
C ALA A 143 18.57 -9.83 -5.96
N ILE A 144 18.62 -8.50 -5.85
CA ILE A 144 18.61 -7.59 -7.01
C ILE A 144 19.83 -7.83 -7.89
N LYS A 145 21.04 -7.81 -7.30
CA LYS A 145 22.28 -8.08 -8.05
C LYS A 145 22.29 -9.48 -8.66
N TYR A 146 21.73 -10.45 -7.96
CA TYR A 146 21.59 -11.82 -8.46
C TYR A 146 20.60 -11.90 -9.63
N THR A 147 19.52 -11.13 -9.58
CA THR A 147 18.55 -11.01 -10.67
C THR A 147 19.20 -10.43 -11.92
N GLU A 148 19.97 -9.35 -11.82
CA GLU A 148 20.73 -8.79 -12.95
C GLU A 148 21.63 -9.84 -13.61
N LYS A 149 22.35 -10.64 -12.81
CA LYS A 149 23.19 -11.74 -13.30
C LYS A 149 22.40 -12.83 -14.01
N ILE A 150 21.21 -13.17 -13.51
CA ILE A 150 20.34 -14.15 -14.16
C ILE A 150 19.91 -13.65 -15.54
N PHE A 151 19.46 -12.40 -15.65
CA PHE A 151 19.09 -11.82 -16.94
C PHE A 151 20.27 -11.81 -17.91
N GLU A 152 21.48 -11.49 -17.44
CA GLU A 152 22.69 -11.54 -18.26
C GLU A 152 22.99 -12.95 -18.78
N GLN A 153 22.81 -13.99 -17.95
CA GLN A 153 22.95 -15.39 -18.37
C GLN A 153 21.95 -15.79 -19.46
N TYR A 154 20.77 -15.17 -19.48
CA TYR A 154 19.75 -15.33 -20.53
C TYR A 154 19.93 -14.36 -21.71
N GLY A 155 21.07 -13.67 -21.80
CA GLY A 155 21.41 -12.80 -22.92
C GLY A 155 20.84 -11.38 -22.85
N LYS A 156 20.26 -10.98 -21.71
CA LYS A 156 19.75 -9.61 -21.49
C LYS A 156 20.60 -8.90 -20.46
N LYS A 157 21.36 -7.89 -20.88
CA LYS A 157 22.08 -7.01 -19.93
C LYS A 157 21.12 -5.96 -19.42
N ILE A 158 20.86 -5.97 -18.12
CA ILE A 158 19.95 -5.01 -17.47
C ILE A 158 20.63 -4.27 -16.32
N SER A 159 20.07 -3.13 -15.95
CA SER A 159 20.28 -2.50 -14.65
C SER A 159 18.95 -2.39 -13.92
N ILE A 160 18.94 -2.72 -12.64
CA ILE A 160 17.76 -2.55 -11.78
C ILE A 160 18.07 -1.43 -10.80
N LYS A 161 17.33 -0.32 -10.89
CA LYS A 161 17.27 0.66 -9.81
C LYS A 161 16.09 0.28 -8.90
N HIS A 162 16.35 0.20 -7.61
CA HIS A 162 15.35 -0.13 -6.60
C HIS A 162 15.24 1.01 -5.60
N ASP A 163 14.03 1.55 -5.46
CA ASP A 163 13.66 2.45 -4.37
C ASP A 163 12.68 1.73 -3.46
N SER A 164 12.98 1.71 -2.16
CA SER A 164 12.17 1.07 -1.14
C SER A 164 11.98 1.99 0.05
N SER A 165 10.72 2.10 0.49
CA SER A 165 10.38 2.89 1.67
C SER A 165 9.43 2.14 2.59
N VAL A 166 9.71 2.22 3.89
CA VAL A 166 8.83 1.65 4.91
C VAL A 166 7.52 2.44 4.93
N ALA A 167 6.39 1.72 4.87
CA ALA A 167 5.05 2.28 5.04
C ALA A 167 4.43 1.90 6.39
N LEU A 168 4.74 0.69 6.88
CA LEU A 168 4.27 0.18 8.16
C LEU A 168 5.36 -0.67 8.80
N VAL A 169 5.52 -0.53 10.11
CA VAL A 169 6.24 -1.48 10.97
C VAL A 169 5.26 -1.98 12.01
N VAL A 170 5.17 -3.30 12.18
CA VAL A 170 4.38 -3.97 13.22
C VAL A 170 5.31 -4.79 14.09
N ASN A 171 5.17 -4.65 15.40
CA ASN A 171 5.80 -5.53 16.36
C ASN A 171 4.78 -5.95 17.42
N LEU A 172 4.81 -7.21 17.83
CA LEU A 172 4.12 -7.71 19.01
C LEU A 172 5.16 -8.46 19.83
N LYS A 173 5.37 -8.01 21.08
CA LYS A 173 6.30 -8.66 22.01
C LYS A 173 5.80 -8.47 23.42
N ASP A 174 5.94 -9.48 24.27
CA ASP A 174 5.54 -9.41 25.68
C ASP A 174 4.08 -8.93 25.85
N ASN A 175 3.20 -9.36 24.94
CA ASN A 175 1.79 -8.98 24.89
C ASN A 175 1.53 -7.47 24.69
N GLU A 176 2.50 -6.77 24.10
CA GLU A 176 2.43 -5.37 23.74
C GLU A 176 2.63 -5.20 22.24
N GLY A 177 1.59 -4.72 21.57
CA GLY A 177 1.60 -4.39 20.16
C GLY A 177 2.12 -2.98 19.91
N ARG A 178 2.92 -2.79 18.88
CA ARG A 178 3.34 -1.48 18.37
C ARG A 178 3.22 -1.46 16.87
N CYS A 179 2.58 -0.43 16.35
CA CYS A 179 2.50 -0.17 14.92
C CYS A 179 2.99 1.25 14.64
N GLY A 180 3.95 1.38 13.72
CA GLY A 180 4.42 2.67 13.22
C GLY A 180 4.00 2.82 11.76
N VAL A 181 3.18 3.82 11.46
CA VAL A 181 2.64 4.09 10.13
C VAL A 181 3.31 5.33 9.56
N VAL A 182 3.93 5.20 8.39
CA VAL A 182 4.67 6.28 7.71
C VAL A 182 3.83 6.86 6.58
N LEU A 183 3.27 8.04 6.83
CA LEU A 183 2.44 8.80 5.92
C LEU A 183 3.29 9.75 5.10
N ARG A 184 3.21 9.67 3.77
CA ARG A 184 3.81 10.66 2.88
C ARG A 184 2.69 11.56 2.39
N GLY A 185 2.65 12.80 2.89
CA GLY A 185 1.82 13.86 2.32
C GLY A 185 2.57 14.57 1.19
N ALA A 186 1.88 15.48 0.49
CA ALA A 186 2.46 16.26 -0.60
C ALA A 186 3.71 17.04 -0.18
N ASP A 187 3.70 17.64 1.03
CA ASP A 187 4.77 18.53 1.47
C ASP A 187 5.62 17.95 2.62
N LYS A 188 5.12 16.93 3.32
CA LYS A 188 5.80 16.37 4.50
C LYS A 188 5.56 14.87 4.67
N THR A 189 6.60 14.18 5.09
CA THR A 189 6.48 12.81 5.63
C THR A 189 6.17 12.91 7.12
N THR A 190 5.02 12.36 7.52
CA THR A 190 4.58 12.30 8.91
C THR A 190 4.51 10.85 9.36
N THR A 191 4.97 10.55 10.56
CA THR A 191 4.83 9.21 11.14
C THR A 191 3.93 9.31 12.35
N PHE A 192 2.95 8.41 12.46
CA PHE A 192 2.25 8.21 13.72
C PHE A 192 2.42 6.76 14.16
N ASN A 193 2.47 6.57 15.47
CA ASN A 193 2.63 5.28 16.10
C ASN A 193 1.44 5.05 17.01
N TYR A 194 1.00 3.80 17.11
CA TYR A 194 0.08 3.38 18.14
C TYR A 194 0.61 2.15 18.85
N ARG A 195 0.55 2.19 20.18
CA ARG A 195 0.85 1.08 21.07
C ARG A 195 -0.47 0.50 21.55
N VAL A 196 -0.57 -0.81 21.57
CA VAL A 196 -1.72 -1.58 22.04
C VAL A 196 -1.26 -2.47 23.18
N ALA A 197 -1.95 -2.40 24.31
CA ALA A 197 -1.71 -3.24 25.48
C ALA A 197 -3.03 -3.74 26.07
N GLN A 198 -2.95 -4.74 26.94
CA GLN A 198 -4.12 -5.26 27.65
C GLN A 198 -4.82 -4.16 28.45
N LYS A 199 -6.14 -4.25 28.52
CA LYS A 199 -6.97 -3.32 29.28
C LYS A 199 -7.06 -3.78 30.74
N GLY A 200 -6.21 -3.19 31.60
CA GLY A 200 -6.16 -3.56 33.02
C GLY A 200 -5.48 -4.91 33.26
N LYS A 201 -5.52 -5.41 34.51
CA LYS A 201 -4.78 -6.62 34.93
C LYS A 201 -5.37 -7.94 34.42
N ASN A 202 -6.65 -7.96 34.04
CA ASN A 202 -7.39 -9.14 33.59
C ASN A 202 -7.95 -8.96 32.17
N GLY A 203 -7.37 -8.05 31.37
CA GLY A 203 -7.78 -7.85 29.99
C GLY A 203 -7.32 -9.00 29.09
N ASP A 204 -7.95 -9.15 27.93
CA ASP A 204 -7.54 -10.15 26.95
C ASP A 204 -6.14 -9.86 26.39
N ASP A 205 -5.43 -10.91 25.98
CA ASP A 205 -4.17 -10.78 25.25
C ASP A 205 -4.36 -10.01 23.93
N VAL A 206 -3.31 -9.28 23.53
CA VAL A 206 -3.32 -8.52 22.28
C VAL A 206 -3.39 -9.48 21.11
N PHE A 207 -4.50 -9.44 20.39
CA PHE A 207 -4.75 -10.31 19.25
C PHE A 207 -4.06 -9.75 18.00
N LEU A 208 -3.00 -10.44 17.56
CA LEU A 208 -2.14 -10.00 16.45
C LEU A 208 -2.91 -9.71 15.14
N PRO A 209 -3.88 -10.54 14.69
CA PRO A 209 -4.68 -10.21 13.52
C PRO A 209 -5.47 -8.90 13.66
N GLN A 210 -5.99 -8.58 14.85
CA GLN A 210 -6.69 -7.31 15.08
C GLN A 210 -5.71 -6.13 15.10
N LEU A 211 -4.53 -6.29 15.68
CA LEU A 211 -3.45 -5.28 15.67
C LEU A 211 -3.06 -4.90 14.23
N ILE A 212 -2.80 -5.91 13.39
CA ILE A 212 -2.41 -5.75 11.99
C ILE A 212 -3.59 -5.23 11.16
N GLY A 213 -4.79 -5.79 11.35
CA GLY A 213 -6.01 -5.35 10.67
C GLY A 213 -6.28 -3.85 10.87
N SER A 214 -6.09 -3.34 12.08
CA SER A 214 -6.23 -1.91 12.39
C SER A 214 -5.19 -1.04 11.68
N ALA A 215 -3.97 -1.55 11.43
CA ALA A 215 -2.98 -0.83 10.62
C ALA A 215 -3.46 -0.66 9.17
N GLY A 216 -4.08 -1.71 8.63
CA GLY A 216 -4.75 -1.67 7.33
C GLY A 216 -5.89 -0.66 7.30
N ALA A 217 -6.69 -0.57 8.38
CA ALA A 217 -7.77 0.41 8.50
C ALA A 217 -7.27 1.85 8.54
N PHE A 218 -6.15 2.12 9.22
CA PHE A 218 -5.52 3.45 9.20
C PHE A 218 -5.01 3.82 7.80
N LEU A 219 -4.27 2.92 7.14
CA LEU A 219 -3.71 3.19 5.82
C LEU A 219 -4.79 3.42 4.77
N GLU A 220 -5.85 2.61 4.78
CA GLU A 220 -6.98 2.83 3.88
C GLU A 220 -7.75 4.10 4.23
N GLY A 221 -8.06 4.32 5.51
CA GLY A 221 -8.81 5.52 5.93
C GLY A 221 -8.12 6.81 5.51
N ILE A 222 -6.78 6.85 5.56
CA ILE A 222 -5.98 8.00 5.11
C ILE A 222 -6.08 8.18 3.59
N GLN A 223 -5.95 7.10 2.81
CA GLN A 223 -6.08 7.15 1.36
C GLN A 223 -7.48 7.61 0.93
N LEU A 224 -8.53 7.05 1.58
CA LEU A 224 -9.92 7.43 1.32
C LEU A 224 -10.18 8.88 1.70
N SER A 225 -9.69 9.36 2.85
CA SER A 225 -9.81 10.75 3.26
C SER A 225 -9.24 11.71 2.22
N PHE A 226 -8.05 11.40 1.70
CA PHE A 226 -7.43 12.20 0.64
C PHE A 226 -8.31 12.23 -0.62
N PHE A 227 -8.69 11.05 -1.12
CA PHE A 227 -9.52 10.96 -2.32
C PHE A 227 -10.86 11.69 -2.18
N ILE A 228 -11.56 11.50 -1.05
CA ILE A 228 -12.83 12.17 -0.75
C ILE A 228 -12.66 13.69 -0.77
N GLY A 229 -11.61 14.22 -0.13
CA GLY A 229 -11.40 15.67 -0.09
C GLY A 229 -11.10 16.26 -1.47
N MET A 230 -10.26 15.60 -2.26
CA MET A 230 -9.96 16.02 -3.63
C MET A 230 -11.23 16.05 -4.51
N ALA A 231 -12.06 15.01 -4.43
CA ALA A 231 -13.30 14.93 -5.19
C ALA A 231 -14.35 15.97 -4.74
N ASN A 232 -14.45 16.22 -3.42
CA ASN A 232 -15.38 17.23 -2.88
C ASN A 232 -15.04 18.63 -3.40
N GLU A 233 -13.76 18.97 -3.44
CA GLU A 233 -13.32 20.26 -3.94
C GLU A 233 -13.63 20.44 -5.41
N LYS A 234 -13.27 19.45 -6.23
CA LYS A 234 -13.58 19.47 -7.67
C LYS A 234 -15.07 19.59 -7.93
N LEU A 235 -15.90 18.95 -7.11
CA LEU A 235 -17.35 19.07 -7.19
C LEU A 235 -17.83 20.47 -6.80
N ARG A 236 -17.22 21.08 -5.77
CA ARG A 236 -17.54 22.43 -5.29
C ARG A 236 -17.18 23.51 -6.30
N GLN A 237 -16.04 23.36 -6.97
CA GLN A 237 -15.58 24.26 -8.04
C GLN A 237 -16.14 23.88 -9.42
N GLU A 238 -17.08 22.94 -9.48
CA GLU A 238 -17.75 22.50 -10.71
C GLU A 238 -16.80 21.94 -11.80
N VAL A 239 -15.57 21.55 -11.41
CA VAL A 239 -14.60 20.85 -12.27
C VAL A 239 -15.11 19.46 -12.67
N ILE A 240 -15.90 18.83 -11.80
CA ILE A 240 -16.60 17.57 -12.10
C ILE A 240 -18.10 17.72 -11.87
N PRO A 241 -18.96 17.06 -12.67
CA PRO A 241 -20.40 17.12 -12.48
C PRO A 241 -20.87 16.26 -11.29
N ARG A 242 -21.98 16.69 -10.67
CA ARG A 242 -22.78 15.85 -9.77
C ARG A 242 -23.23 14.62 -10.56
N VAL A 243 -22.95 13.40 -10.08
CA VAL A 243 -23.12 12.09 -10.76
C VAL A 243 -21.97 11.58 -11.64
N SER A 244 -20.84 12.27 -11.69
CA SER A 244 -19.61 11.74 -12.31
C SER A 244 -19.18 10.41 -11.67
N PRO A 245 -18.42 9.56 -12.40
CA PRO A 245 -17.80 8.38 -11.80
C PRO A 245 -16.98 8.70 -10.54
N GLU A 246 -16.24 9.81 -10.55
CA GLU A 246 -15.44 10.29 -9.40
C GLU A 246 -16.33 10.68 -8.20
N GLU A 247 -17.46 11.37 -8.40
CA GLU A 247 -18.41 11.67 -7.30
C GLU A 247 -19.03 10.38 -6.71
N LYS A 248 -19.38 9.41 -7.57
CA LYS A 248 -19.92 8.12 -7.13
C LYS A 248 -18.90 7.31 -6.34
N GLU A 249 -17.64 7.32 -6.76
CA GLU A 249 -16.53 6.73 -6.02
C GLU A 249 -16.38 7.42 -4.67
N ALA A 250 -16.32 8.76 -4.63
CA ALA A 250 -16.15 9.51 -3.38
C ALA A 250 -17.28 9.26 -2.38
N ARG A 251 -18.52 9.14 -2.86
CA ARG A 251 -19.65 8.73 -2.02
C ARG A 251 -19.48 7.32 -1.46
N SER A 252 -19.05 6.36 -2.29
CA SER A 252 -18.75 5.00 -1.83
C SER A 252 -17.59 4.97 -0.83
N SER A 253 -16.54 5.78 -1.07
CA SER A 253 -15.38 5.92 -0.19
C SER A 253 -15.78 6.44 1.19
N ARG A 254 -16.77 7.35 1.31
CA ARG A 254 -17.29 7.79 2.62
C ARG A 254 -17.90 6.63 3.42
N THR A 255 -18.70 5.78 2.78
CA THR A 255 -19.27 4.59 3.43
C THR A 255 -18.17 3.64 3.89
N ARG A 256 -17.12 3.46 3.06
CA ARG A 256 -15.97 2.64 3.42
C ARG A 256 -15.14 3.24 4.56
N LEU A 257 -14.93 4.55 4.56
CA LEU A 257 -14.24 5.29 5.62
C LEU A 257 -14.92 5.12 6.99
N ALA A 258 -16.26 5.08 7.02
CA ALA A 258 -17.01 4.80 8.24
C ALA A 258 -16.71 3.39 8.80
N LYS A 259 -16.55 2.39 7.94
CA LYS A 259 -16.13 1.03 8.36
C LYS A 259 -14.71 1.01 8.91
N MET A 260 -13.79 1.79 8.33
CA MET A 260 -12.41 1.92 8.84
C MET A 260 -12.41 2.50 10.26
N ASN A 261 -13.19 3.56 10.49
CA ASN A 261 -13.40 4.10 11.83
C ASN A 261 -13.97 3.07 12.79
N ALA A 262 -14.98 2.29 12.38
CA ALA A 262 -15.55 1.25 13.22
C ALA A 262 -14.53 0.17 13.62
N GLN A 263 -13.66 -0.25 12.70
CA GLN A 263 -12.57 -1.21 12.98
C GLN A 263 -11.56 -0.66 13.98
N ILE A 264 -11.14 0.60 13.82
CA ILE A 264 -10.21 1.27 14.75
C ILE A 264 -10.87 1.41 16.13
N ASN A 265 -12.13 1.81 16.19
CA ASN A 265 -12.86 1.95 17.44
C ASN A 265 -13.02 0.59 18.16
N ALA A 266 -13.20 -0.51 17.43
CA ALA A 266 -13.25 -1.85 18.02
C ALA A 266 -11.92 -2.24 18.70
N LEU A 267 -10.78 -1.86 18.10
CA LEU A 267 -9.46 -2.04 18.75
C LEU A 267 -9.38 -1.24 20.07
N GLU A 268 -9.81 0.02 20.05
CA GLU A 268 -9.79 0.92 21.21
C GLU A 268 -10.76 0.51 22.32
N GLN A 269 -11.85 -0.18 21.95
CA GLN A 269 -12.78 -0.76 22.92
C GLN A 269 -12.16 -1.96 23.65
N ASN A 270 -11.47 -2.82 22.89
CA ASN A 270 -10.88 -4.06 23.40
C ASN A 270 -9.58 -3.84 24.20
N TYR A 271 -8.79 -2.82 23.87
CA TYR A 271 -7.42 -2.65 24.39
C TYR A 271 -7.13 -1.24 24.92
N ASP A 272 -6.05 -1.09 25.71
CA ASP A 272 -5.45 0.24 25.99
C ASP A 272 -4.61 0.64 24.79
N VAL A 273 -5.05 1.65 24.04
CA VAL A 273 -4.39 2.14 22.83
C VAL A 273 -3.83 3.54 23.08
N ARG A 274 -2.53 3.73 22.81
CA ARG A 274 -1.85 5.02 22.95
C ARG A 274 -1.22 5.45 21.66
N TYR A 275 -1.53 6.66 21.23
CA TYR A 275 -1.02 7.26 20.00
C TYR A 275 0.16 8.20 20.28
N ARG A 276 1.10 8.28 19.32
CA ARG A 276 2.22 9.24 19.28
C ARG A 276 2.53 9.67 17.83
N PRO A 277 2.40 10.96 17.45
CA PRO A 277 1.92 12.08 18.26
C PRO A 277 0.42 11.95 18.57
N GLU A 278 -0.48 12.42 17.72
CA GLU A 278 -1.91 12.19 17.86
C GLU A 278 -2.43 11.15 16.85
N LYS A 279 -3.59 10.56 17.16
CA LYS A 279 -4.32 9.69 16.22
C LYS A 279 -4.72 10.51 14.99
N PRO A 280 -4.54 10.02 13.76
CA PRO A 280 -5.09 10.68 12.58
C PRO A 280 -6.62 10.77 12.66
N ILE A 281 -7.15 11.99 12.48
CA ILE A 281 -8.59 12.22 12.45
C ILE A 281 -9.00 12.34 10.98
N PHE A 282 -9.67 11.31 10.47
CA PHE A 282 -9.98 11.21 9.04
C PHE A 282 -10.81 12.38 8.49
N SER A 283 -11.69 12.99 9.30
CA SER A 283 -12.44 14.19 8.89
C SER A 283 -11.55 15.41 8.70
N GLU A 284 -10.55 15.60 9.57
CA GLU A 284 -9.56 16.69 9.42
C GLU A 284 -8.71 16.47 8.17
N MET A 285 -8.38 15.22 7.85
CA MET A 285 -7.64 14.88 6.64
C MET A 285 -8.45 15.11 5.36
N VAL A 286 -9.77 14.89 5.39
CA VAL A 286 -10.66 15.26 4.27
C VAL A 286 -10.61 16.77 4.04
N ILE A 287 -10.74 17.57 5.11
CA ILE A 287 -10.68 19.04 5.03
C ILE A 287 -9.32 19.50 4.48
N ALA A 288 -8.23 18.95 4.99
CA ALA A 288 -6.88 19.29 4.51
C ALA A 288 -6.68 18.93 3.03
N ALA A 289 -7.29 17.85 2.55
CA ALA A 289 -7.25 17.47 1.13
C ALA A 289 -8.13 18.39 0.26
N GLU A 290 -9.27 18.87 0.75
CA GLU A 290 -10.08 19.90 0.09
C GLU A 290 -9.27 21.20 -0.08
N GLU A 291 -8.62 21.67 1.00
CA GLU A 291 -7.76 22.86 0.96
C GLU A 291 -6.59 22.72 -0.02
N LEU A 292 -5.96 21.54 -0.07
CA LEU A 292 -4.89 21.26 -1.02
C LEU A 292 -5.41 21.31 -2.46
N MET A 293 -6.54 20.66 -2.74
CA MET A 293 -7.12 20.66 -4.08
C MET A 293 -7.53 22.06 -4.51
N ALA A 294 -8.01 22.89 -3.58
CA ALA A 294 -8.38 24.28 -3.87
C ALA A 294 -7.15 25.07 -4.36
N LYS A 295 -6.00 24.89 -3.70
CA LYS A 295 -4.73 25.50 -4.13
C LYS A 295 -4.26 24.97 -5.49
N ILE A 296 -4.39 23.67 -5.74
CA ILE A 296 -4.02 23.06 -7.03
C ILE A 296 -4.87 23.64 -8.16
N LEU A 297 -6.19 23.77 -7.96
CA LEU A 297 -7.09 24.34 -8.97
C LEU A 297 -6.81 25.83 -9.20
N GLU A 298 -6.54 26.59 -8.15
CA GLU A 298 -6.18 28.00 -8.28
C GLU A 298 -4.89 28.17 -9.07
N GLN A 299 -3.85 27.40 -8.75
CA GLN A 299 -2.58 27.43 -9.47
C GLN A 299 -2.76 27.09 -10.95
N LYS A 300 -3.55 26.06 -11.28
CA LYS A 300 -3.86 25.71 -12.67
C LYS A 300 -4.56 26.83 -13.43
N ARG A 301 -5.53 27.51 -12.80
CA ARG A 301 -6.22 28.64 -13.42
C ARG A 301 -5.29 29.82 -13.67
N MET A 302 -4.33 30.07 -12.78
CA MET A 302 -3.30 31.08 -12.99
C MET A 302 -2.34 30.72 -14.12
N GLU A 303 -1.94 29.45 -14.23
CA GLU A 303 -1.11 28.94 -15.32
C GLU A 303 -1.82 29.05 -16.67
N GLU A 304 -3.09 28.62 -16.75
CA GLU A 304 -3.93 28.75 -17.96
C GLU A 304 -4.13 30.23 -18.36
N ALA A 305 -4.41 31.12 -17.41
CA ALA A 305 -4.56 32.55 -17.70
C ALA A 305 -3.24 33.18 -18.19
N ALA A 306 -2.10 32.75 -17.66
CA ALA A 306 -0.79 33.24 -18.10
C ALA A 306 -0.43 32.73 -19.51
N GLU A 307 -0.77 31.48 -19.85
CA GLU A 307 -0.61 30.96 -21.20
C GLU A 307 -1.50 31.69 -22.22
N ASP A 308 -2.74 32.02 -21.85
CA ASP A 308 -3.65 32.80 -22.68
C ASP A 308 -3.17 34.25 -22.88
N GLU A 309 -2.61 34.90 -21.85
CA GLU A 309 -2.02 36.25 -21.98
C GLU A 309 -0.79 36.28 -22.90
N VAL A 310 0.08 35.25 -22.84
CA VAL A 310 1.26 35.14 -23.73
C VAL A 310 0.84 34.93 -25.19
N TRP A 311 -0.18 34.11 -25.45
CA TRP A 311 -0.72 33.90 -26.80
C TRP A 311 -1.33 35.16 -27.40
N ILE A 312 -1.96 36.02 -26.59
CA ILE A 312 -2.52 37.29 -27.05
C ILE A 312 -1.40 38.28 -27.43
N ASP A 313 -0.30 38.34 -26.68
CA ASP A 313 0.80 39.27 -26.96
C ASP A 313 1.59 38.86 -28.22
N ASP A 314 1.86 37.56 -28.40
CA ASP A 314 2.55 37.03 -29.59
C ASP A 314 1.73 37.21 -30.88
N THR A 315 0.40 37.09 -30.81
CA THR A 315 -0.48 37.32 -31.99
C THR A 315 -0.60 38.80 -32.37
N LEU A 316 -0.57 39.71 -31.40
CA LEU A 316 -0.57 41.16 -31.65
C LEU A 316 0.77 41.66 -32.22
N GLU A 317 1.90 41.06 -31.81
CA GLU A 317 3.21 41.38 -32.40
C GLU A 317 3.37 40.89 -33.84
N GLU A 318 2.76 39.76 -34.22
CA GLU A 318 2.80 39.25 -35.60
C GLU A 318 1.92 40.09 -36.54
N GLU A 319 0.75 40.55 -36.09
CA GLU A 319 -0.12 41.43 -36.88
C GLU A 319 0.53 42.79 -37.15
N GLN A 320 1.24 43.37 -36.17
CA GLN A 320 1.94 44.66 -36.32
C GLN A 320 3.20 44.61 -37.21
N LYS A 321 3.76 43.42 -37.48
CA LYS A 321 4.88 43.24 -38.42
C LYS A 321 4.43 42.97 -39.86
N SER A 322 3.12 42.93 -40.10
CA SER A 322 2.52 42.60 -41.42
C SER A 322 1.85 43.78 -42.14
N GLU A 323 1.91 45.00 -41.58
CA GLU A 323 1.53 46.28 -42.25
C GLU A 323 2.74 47.08 -42.73
#